data_AF-A0A0F9PG51-F1
#
_entry.id   AF-A0A0F9PG51-F1
#
_cell.length_a   1.000
_cell.length_b   1.000
_cell.length_c   1.000
_cell.angle_alpha   90.00
_cell.angle_beta   90.00
_cell.angle_gamma   90.00
#
_symmetry.space_group_name_H-M   'P 1'
#
loop_
_entity.id
_entity.type
_entity.pdbx_description
1 polymer ?
#
loop_
_entity_poly.entity_id
_entity_poly.type
_entity_poly.pdbx_seq_one_letter_code
_entity_poly.pdbx_strand_id
1 'polypeptide(L)'
;MKWYKQILLICLVPVLILLMGAVVETWKHSGTPTQLVFCLSTDTKPTTNIRAGSELVETDTSMHFVYSGSAWVETTLQATFLKTMGDRWVVIDSTTSSGIEPNDLTETERTYQAVKTAIAAAQSGDGEISIFDVPRTWNAVKFRSIGLTADCSVKYEIYLGTLGRNNRDADSTTADCELAYAGQLAFTIGTQASTTTGYELADAVTITSSDWVPSWGSKTPGGNRVAEAGLDLGGADIIVTLATTADCDCKLLGKGY
;
A
#
# COMPACT_ATOMS: atom_id res chain seq x y z
N MET A 1 -34.67 -48.71 45.68
CA MET A 1 -33.88 -47.75 44.88
C MET A 1 -33.66 -48.13 43.40
N LYS A 2 -34.11 -49.29 42.88
CA LYS A 2 -33.93 -49.63 41.45
C LYS A 2 -34.91 -48.96 40.48
N TRP A 3 -36.11 -48.59 40.94
CA TRP A 3 -37.17 -47.99 40.12
C TRP A 3 -36.84 -46.56 39.62
N TYR A 4 -36.13 -45.77 40.42
CA TYR A 4 -35.78 -44.39 40.05
C TYR A 4 -34.86 -44.31 38.84
N LYS A 5 -33.97 -45.29 38.64
CA LYS A 5 -33.05 -45.34 37.49
C LYS A 5 -33.78 -45.66 36.18
N GLN A 6 -34.84 -46.45 36.20
CA GLN A 6 -35.60 -46.78 35.00
C GLN A 6 -36.48 -45.62 34.52
N ILE A 7 -37.08 -44.87 35.45
CA ILE A 7 -37.88 -43.68 35.11
C ILE A 7 -36.99 -42.56 34.53
N LEU A 8 -35.79 -42.36 35.10
CA LEU A 8 -34.85 -41.35 34.59
C LEU A 8 -34.42 -41.64 33.15
N LEU A 9 -34.21 -42.92 32.80
CA LEU A 9 -33.78 -43.33 31.46
C LEU A 9 -34.91 -43.16 30.42
N ILE A 10 -36.15 -43.46 30.79
CA ILE A 10 -37.31 -43.32 29.89
C ILE A 10 -37.63 -41.84 29.60
N CYS A 11 -37.44 -40.95 30.57
CA CYS A 11 -37.72 -39.52 30.37
C CYS A 11 -36.59 -38.75 29.67
N LEU A 12 -35.32 -39.12 29.85
CA LEU A 12 -34.20 -38.38 29.29
C LEU A 12 -33.94 -38.66 27.81
N VAL A 13 -34.19 -39.89 27.33
CA VAL A 13 -33.91 -40.28 25.94
C VAL A 13 -34.76 -39.49 24.92
N PRO A 14 -36.08 -39.33 25.09
CA PRO A 14 -36.90 -38.55 24.15
C PRO A 14 -36.52 -37.05 24.13
N VAL A 15 -36.16 -36.49 25.29
CA VAL A 15 -35.73 -35.08 25.42
C VAL A 15 -34.39 -34.88 24.71
N LEU A 16 -33.46 -35.84 24.81
CA LEU A 16 -32.19 -35.80 24.11
C LEU A 16 -32.36 -35.88 22.58
N ILE A 17 -33.30 -36.71 22.10
CA ILE A 17 -33.61 -36.82 20.67
C ILE A 17 -34.23 -35.52 20.13
N LEU A 18 -35.12 -34.88 20.89
CA LEU A 18 -35.69 -33.57 20.55
C LEU A 18 -34.64 -32.45 20.53
N LEU A 19 -33.72 -32.44 21.50
CA LEU A 19 -32.58 -31.51 21.53
C LEU A 19 -31.64 -31.72 20.33
N MET A 20 -31.35 -32.97 19.96
CA MET A 20 -30.50 -33.25 18.80
C MET A 20 -31.18 -32.86 17.47
N GLY A 21 -32.49 -33.04 17.33
CA GLY A 21 -33.25 -32.58 16.17
C GLY A 21 -33.22 -31.05 16.00
N ALA A 22 -33.44 -30.31 17.10
CA ALA A 22 -33.39 -28.85 17.09
C ALA A 22 -31.97 -28.31 16.80
N VAL A 23 -30.92 -29.00 17.25
CA VAL A 23 -29.51 -28.66 16.95
C VAL A 23 -29.19 -28.88 15.47
N VAL A 24 -29.74 -29.93 14.84
CA VAL A 24 -29.52 -30.22 13.42
C VAL A 24 -30.24 -29.23 12.51
N GLU A 25 -31.45 -28.77 12.87
CA GLU A 25 -32.16 -27.73 12.10
C GLU A 25 -31.53 -26.35 12.24
N THR A 26 -31.04 -25.99 13.44
CA THR A 26 -30.28 -24.74 13.61
C THR A 26 -28.95 -24.75 12.85
N TRP A 27 -28.30 -25.90 12.69
CA TRP A 27 -27.09 -26.04 11.87
C TRP A 27 -27.33 -25.87 10.37
N LYS A 28 -28.53 -26.20 9.86
CA LYS A 28 -28.87 -25.99 8.44
C LYS A 28 -29.08 -24.51 8.09
N HIS A 29 -29.38 -23.65 9.07
CA HIS A 29 -29.61 -22.22 8.85
C HIS A 29 -28.40 -21.31 9.17
N SER A 30 -27.37 -21.84 9.84
CA SER A 30 -26.21 -21.07 10.31
C SER A 30 -24.97 -21.13 9.40
N GLY A 31 -25.01 -21.83 8.25
CA GLY A 31 -23.76 -22.24 7.59
C GLY A 31 -23.60 -22.00 6.09
N THR A 32 -24.57 -21.45 5.36
CA THR A 32 -24.30 -21.07 3.96
C THR A 32 -23.60 -19.70 3.94
N PRO A 33 -22.35 -19.61 3.46
CA PRO A 33 -21.60 -18.36 3.46
C PRO A 33 -22.34 -17.31 2.61
N THR A 34 -22.29 -16.05 3.06
CA THR A 34 -22.72 -14.92 2.23
C THR A 34 -21.94 -14.96 0.91
N GLN A 35 -22.65 -14.84 -0.20
CA GLN A 35 -22.03 -14.91 -1.51
C GLN A 35 -21.44 -13.53 -1.85
N LEU A 36 -20.19 -13.51 -2.32
CA LEU A 36 -19.59 -12.35 -2.94
C LEU A 36 -19.67 -12.50 -4.46
N VAL A 37 -20.28 -11.52 -5.13
CA VAL A 37 -20.49 -11.49 -6.58
C VAL A 37 -19.71 -10.33 -7.18
N PHE A 38 -19.07 -10.57 -8.32
CA PHE A 38 -18.39 -9.52 -9.10
C PHE A 38 -19.12 -9.33 -10.43
N CYS A 39 -19.35 -8.08 -10.82
CA CYS A 39 -19.93 -7.75 -12.13
C CYS A 39 -19.40 -6.40 -12.64
N LEU A 40 -19.76 -6.05 -13.87
CA LEU A 40 -19.64 -4.69 -14.40
C LEU A 40 -20.92 -3.90 -14.08
N SER A 41 -20.85 -2.57 -14.13
CA SER A 41 -22.01 -1.70 -13.96
C SER A 41 -23.09 -1.90 -15.03
N THR A 42 -22.72 -2.44 -16.19
CA THR A 42 -23.62 -2.78 -17.30
C THR A 42 -24.29 -4.14 -17.15
N ASP A 43 -23.85 -4.97 -16.22
CA ASP A 43 -24.40 -6.33 -16.05
C ASP A 43 -25.72 -6.32 -15.29
N THR A 44 -26.64 -7.21 -15.68
CA THR A 44 -27.86 -7.45 -14.91
C THR A 44 -27.51 -8.11 -13.57
N LYS A 45 -27.67 -7.36 -12.47
CA LYS A 45 -27.41 -7.88 -11.11
C LYS A 45 -28.31 -9.09 -10.81
N PRO A 46 -27.78 -10.17 -10.21
CA PRO A 46 -28.57 -11.37 -9.95
C PRO A 46 -29.62 -11.12 -8.86
N THR A 47 -30.86 -11.55 -9.07
CA THR A 47 -31.98 -11.38 -8.11
C THR A 47 -32.57 -12.70 -7.63
N THR A 48 -32.25 -13.80 -8.29
CA THR A 48 -32.71 -15.15 -7.92
C THR A 48 -31.64 -15.89 -7.13
N ASN A 49 -32.04 -16.65 -6.11
CA ASN A 49 -31.15 -17.45 -5.27
C ASN A 49 -30.10 -16.64 -4.49
N ILE A 50 -30.30 -15.33 -4.32
CA ILE A 50 -29.42 -14.48 -3.50
C ILE A 50 -30.02 -14.34 -2.10
N ARG A 51 -29.23 -14.59 -1.07
CA ARG A 51 -29.64 -14.44 0.33
C ARG A 51 -29.42 -13.00 0.79
N ALA A 52 -30.30 -12.49 1.65
CA ALA A 52 -30.07 -11.22 2.34
C ALA A 52 -28.69 -11.23 3.03
N GLY A 53 -27.93 -10.15 2.88
CA GLY A 53 -26.55 -10.02 3.35
C GLY A 53 -25.48 -10.51 2.35
N SER A 54 -25.87 -11.03 1.18
CA SER A 54 -24.90 -11.26 0.10
C SER A 54 -24.36 -9.94 -0.43
N GLU A 55 -23.14 -9.95 -0.94
CA GLU A 55 -22.41 -8.76 -1.36
C GLU A 55 -22.15 -8.80 -2.87
N LEU A 56 -22.20 -7.64 -3.50
CA LEU A 56 -21.87 -7.46 -4.91
C LEU A 56 -20.94 -6.26 -5.08
N VAL A 57 -19.91 -6.44 -5.89
CA VAL A 57 -18.92 -5.42 -6.22
C VAL A 57 -18.89 -5.19 -7.72
N GLU A 58 -19.09 -3.93 -8.12
CA GLU A 58 -18.87 -3.49 -9.50
C GLU A 58 -17.39 -3.19 -9.73
N THR A 59 -16.78 -3.89 -10.68
CA THR A 59 -15.32 -3.82 -10.91
C THR A 59 -14.86 -2.58 -11.69
N ASP A 60 -15.77 -1.92 -12.40
CA ASP A 60 -15.53 -0.73 -13.24
C ASP A 60 -15.85 0.59 -12.52
N THR A 61 -16.91 0.61 -11.70
CA THR A 61 -17.33 1.81 -10.95
C THR A 61 -16.87 1.81 -9.49
N SER A 62 -16.34 0.69 -9.00
CA SER A 62 -15.99 0.49 -7.59
C SER A 62 -17.18 0.65 -6.61
N MET A 63 -18.41 0.49 -7.09
CA MET A 63 -19.60 0.50 -6.23
C MET A 63 -19.79 -0.84 -5.50
N HIS A 64 -20.31 -0.78 -4.28
CA HIS A 64 -20.62 -1.95 -3.45
C HIS A 64 -22.07 -1.96 -3.05
N PHE A 65 -22.64 -3.16 -3.09
CA PHE A 65 -24.04 -3.40 -2.82
C PHE A 65 -24.18 -4.55 -1.84
N VAL A 66 -25.13 -4.41 -0.92
CA VAL A 66 -25.57 -5.50 -0.05
C VAL A 66 -27.00 -5.85 -0.41
N TYR A 67 -27.27 -7.13 -0.64
CA TYR A 67 -28.62 -7.60 -0.93
C TYR A 67 -29.48 -7.55 0.34
N SER A 68 -30.55 -6.78 0.34
CA SER A 68 -31.45 -6.64 1.49
C SER A 68 -32.39 -7.84 1.71
N GLY A 69 -32.42 -8.76 0.75
CA GLY A 69 -33.44 -9.81 0.64
C GLY A 69 -34.47 -9.54 -0.46
N SER A 70 -34.59 -8.28 -0.91
CA SER A 70 -35.49 -7.88 -2.00
C SER A 70 -34.82 -7.04 -3.09
N ALA A 71 -33.73 -6.35 -2.76
CA ALA A 71 -32.99 -5.50 -3.72
C ALA A 71 -31.51 -5.42 -3.34
N TRP A 72 -30.67 -5.10 -4.32
CA TRP A 72 -29.31 -4.64 -4.09
C TRP A 72 -29.36 -3.20 -3.61
N VAL A 73 -28.96 -2.97 -2.37
CA VAL A 73 -28.89 -1.64 -1.77
C VAL A 73 -27.46 -1.18 -1.86
N GLU A 74 -27.24 -0.03 -2.49
CA GLU A 74 -25.92 0.61 -2.49
C GLU A 74 -25.55 0.92 -1.04
N THR A 75 -24.39 0.44 -0.64
CA THR A 75 -23.84 0.74 0.68
C THR A 75 -22.59 1.56 0.49
N THR A 76 -22.46 2.63 1.27
CA THR A 76 -21.18 3.31 1.39
C THR A 76 -20.19 2.30 1.93
N LEU A 77 -19.29 1.83 1.06
CA LEU A 77 -18.10 1.09 1.46
C LEU A 77 -17.40 1.96 2.52
N GLN A 78 -17.49 1.56 3.80
CA GLN A 78 -16.35 1.83 4.67
C GLN A 78 -15.20 1.13 3.97
N ALA A 79 -14.23 1.93 3.51
CA ALA A 79 -13.11 1.54 2.65
C ALA A 79 -12.18 0.50 3.30
N THR A 80 -12.72 -0.66 3.65
CA THR A 80 -12.09 -1.62 4.54
C THR A 80 -12.03 -3.03 3.95
N PHE A 81 -12.79 -3.37 2.90
CA PHE A 81 -12.81 -4.76 2.38
C PHE A 81 -12.73 -4.95 0.85
N LEU A 82 -12.01 -4.06 0.16
CA LEU A 82 -11.42 -4.37 -1.15
C LEU A 82 -9.89 -4.17 -1.12
N LYS A 83 -9.21 -4.85 -0.19
CA LYS A 83 -7.77 -5.07 -0.33
C LYS A 83 -7.51 -6.48 -0.83
N THR A 84 -7.55 -6.70 -2.15
CA THR A 84 -6.73 -7.75 -2.79
C THR A 84 -6.31 -7.37 -4.20
N MET A 85 -5.20 -6.65 -4.31
CA MET A 85 -3.97 -7.03 -5.02
C MET A 85 -2.94 -6.03 -4.50
N GLY A 86 -1.91 -6.50 -3.77
CA GLY A 86 -1.08 -5.64 -2.91
C GLY A 86 -0.69 -4.32 -3.60
N ASP A 87 -0.74 -3.23 -2.84
CA ASP A 87 -0.56 -1.83 -3.27
C ASP A 87 0.18 -1.65 -4.60
N ARG A 88 -0.42 -0.92 -5.55
CA ARG A 88 0.19 -0.70 -6.87
C ARG A 88 1.50 0.08 -6.69
N TRP A 89 2.48 -0.19 -7.54
CA TRP A 89 3.64 0.69 -7.66
C TRP A 89 3.18 2.06 -8.14
N VAL A 90 3.57 3.12 -7.44
CA VAL A 90 3.32 4.51 -7.80
C VAL A 90 4.65 5.21 -8.06
N VAL A 91 4.63 6.27 -8.86
CA VAL A 91 5.81 7.11 -9.08
C VAL A 91 5.95 8.02 -7.85
N ILE A 92 7.09 7.93 -7.16
CA ILE A 92 7.47 8.82 -6.07
C ILE A 92 8.31 9.98 -6.59
N ASP A 93 9.20 9.70 -7.54
CA ASP A 93 10.05 10.70 -8.17
C ASP A 93 10.23 10.43 -9.67
N SER A 94 10.51 11.48 -10.44
CA SER A 94 10.91 11.41 -11.84
C SER A 94 12.05 12.40 -12.07
N THR A 95 13.27 11.86 -12.16
CA THR A 95 14.48 12.65 -12.42
C THR A 95 14.84 12.60 -13.89
N THR A 96 15.32 13.72 -14.41
CA THR A 96 15.93 13.78 -15.74
C THR A 96 17.43 13.87 -15.60
N SER A 97 18.17 13.16 -16.45
CA SER A 97 19.64 13.28 -16.52
C SER A 97 20.11 14.64 -17.07
N SER A 98 19.19 15.44 -17.59
CA SER A 98 19.44 16.78 -18.07
C SER A 98 19.15 17.79 -16.96
N GLY A 99 20.16 18.29 -16.28
CA GLY A 99 19.91 19.23 -15.20
C GLY A 99 21.14 19.52 -14.37
N ILE A 100 20.93 20.35 -13.36
CA ILE A 100 21.80 20.38 -12.19
C ILE A 100 21.02 19.58 -11.16
N GLU A 101 21.60 18.53 -10.61
CA GLU A 101 20.98 17.78 -9.52
C GLU A 101 21.04 18.61 -8.23
N PRO A 102 20.03 18.53 -7.33
CA PRO A 102 20.06 19.20 -6.05
C PRO A 102 21.27 18.78 -5.21
N ASN A 103 21.76 19.73 -4.40
CA ASN A 103 22.76 19.42 -3.38
C ASN A 103 22.10 18.77 -2.16
N ASP A 104 22.90 18.09 -1.33
CA ASP A 104 22.44 17.56 -0.05
C ASP A 104 21.87 18.69 0.82
N LEU A 105 20.72 18.44 1.47
CA LEU A 105 20.12 19.43 2.37
C LEU A 105 20.97 19.61 3.61
N THR A 106 21.41 20.85 3.82
CA THR A 106 22.05 21.24 5.07
C THR A 106 21.05 21.13 6.22
N GLU A 107 21.54 21.03 7.46
CA GLU A 107 20.65 20.92 8.64
C GLU A 107 19.64 22.07 8.71
N THR A 108 20.01 23.27 8.27
CA THR A 108 19.13 24.45 8.24
C THR A 108 18.04 24.39 7.18
N GLU A 109 18.18 23.53 6.18
CA GLU A 109 17.21 23.36 5.08
C GLU A 109 16.30 22.15 5.29
N ARG A 110 16.51 21.37 6.36
CA ARG A 110 15.71 20.18 6.71
C ARG A 110 14.39 20.53 7.40
N THR A 111 13.69 21.53 6.87
CA THR A 111 12.29 21.78 7.23
C THR A 111 11.43 21.73 5.98
N TYR A 112 10.18 21.33 6.16
CA TYR A 112 9.25 21.18 5.05
C TYR A 112 9.08 22.49 4.24
N GLN A 113 8.92 23.62 4.94
CA GLN A 113 8.76 24.91 4.26
C GLN A 113 10.05 25.39 3.59
N ALA A 114 11.21 25.10 4.16
CA ALA A 114 12.49 25.43 3.55
C ALA A 114 12.66 24.69 2.22
N VAL A 115 12.40 23.38 2.20
CA VAL A 115 12.45 22.57 0.96
C VAL A 115 11.44 23.08 -0.08
N LYS A 116 10.19 23.36 0.31
CA LYS A 116 9.21 23.93 -0.63
C LYS A 116 9.66 25.25 -1.22
N THR A 117 10.27 26.11 -0.40
CA THR A 117 10.79 27.40 -0.86
C THR A 117 11.95 27.20 -1.84
N ALA A 118 12.84 26.25 -1.56
CA ALA A 118 13.95 25.89 -2.44
C ALA A 118 13.46 25.37 -3.80
N ILE A 119 12.50 24.42 -3.81
CA ILE A 119 11.86 23.92 -5.03
C ILE A 119 11.25 25.06 -5.85
N ALA A 120 10.50 25.94 -5.21
CA ALA A 120 9.87 27.08 -5.89
C ALA A 120 10.89 28.07 -6.45
N ALA A 121 12.06 28.21 -5.81
CA ALA A 121 13.15 29.02 -6.30
C ALA A 121 13.94 28.34 -7.43
N ALA A 122 13.91 27.00 -7.49
CA ALA A 122 14.60 26.16 -8.46
C ALA A 122 16.09 26.51 -8.64
N GLN A 123 16.77 26.85 -7.55
CA GLN A 123 18.19 27.19 -7.57
C GLN A 123 19.02 25.91 -7.51
N SER A 124 20.10 25.85 -8.29
CA SER A 124 21.10 24.77 -8.17
C SER A 124 20.53 23.34 -8.19
N GLY A 125 19.44 23.11 -8.93
CA GLY A 125 18.82 21.79 -9.03
C GLY A 125 17.65 21.51 -8.10
N ASP A 126 17.34 22.42 -7.18
CA ASP A 126 16.28 22.20 -6.19
C ASP A 126 14.88 21.99 -6.80
N GLY A 127 14.68 22.39 -8.06
CA GLY A 127 13.45 22.10 -8.81
C GLY A 127 13.23 20.61 -9.11
N GLU A 128 14.25 19.77 -8.92
CA GLU A 128 14.19 18.31 -9.10
C GLU A 128 13.95 17.56 -7.77
N ILE A 129 13.83 18.28 -6.65
CA ILE A 129 13.44 17.68 -5.37
C ILE A 129 11.96 17.31 -5.42
N SER A 130 11.65 16.05 -5.09
CA SER A 130 10.28 15.55 -5.07
C SER A 130 9.75 15.40 -3.64
N ILE A 131 8.50 15.83 -3.45
CA ILE A 131 7.74 15.67 -2.22
C ILE A 131 6.60 14.70 -2.51
N PHE A 132 6.50 13.65 -1.70
CA PHE A 132 5.46 12.62 -1.83
C PHE A 132 4.65 12.50 -0.52
N ASP A 133 3.33 12.62 -0.65
CA ASP A 133 2.40 12.42 0.46
C ASP A 133 2.17 10.93 0.71
N VAL A 134 2.51 10.48 1.92
CA VAL A 134 2.39 9.09 2.32
C VAL A 134 0.93 8.77 2.66
N PRO A 135 0.30 7.80 1.97
CA PRO A 135 -1.00 7.30 2.39
C PRO A 135 -0.94 6.74 3.82
N ARG A 136 -1.91 7.08 4.67
CA ARG A 136 -1.97 6.61 6.08
C ARG A 136 -1.92 5.09 6.27
N THR A 137 -2.23 4.35 5.21
CA THR A 137 -2.21 2.89 5.24
C THR A 137 -0.81 2.32 5.08
N TRP A 138 0.20 3.16 4.78
CA TRP A 138 1.58 2.75 4.59
C TRP A 138 2.33 2.93 5.90
N ASN A 139 2.74 1.82 6.50
CA ASN A 139 3.65 1.85 7.66
C ASN A 139 5.10 1.62 7.20
N ALA A 140 5.28 0.98 6.05
CA ALA A 140 6.55 0.83 5.38
C ALA A 140 6.36 1.02 3.87
N VAL A 141 7.46 1.27 3.17
CA VAL A 141 7.50 1.43 1.72
C VAL A 141 8.61 0.56 1.13
N LYS A 142 8.33 0.00 -0.04
CA LYS A 142 9.33 -0.61 -0.92
C LYS A 142 9.61 0.30 -2.10
N PHE A 143 10.87 0.39 -2.47
CA PHE A 143 11.37 1.15 -3.60
C PHE A 143 11.91 0.25 -4.71
N ARG A 144 11.72 0.70 -5.95
CA ARG A 144 12.39 0.22 -7.17
C ARG A 144 12.75 1.42 -8.03
N SER A 145 13.74 1.28 -8.89
CA SER A 145 14.06 2.29 -9.90
C SER A 145 13.96 1.72 -11.32
N ILE A 146 13.49 2.55 -12.25
CA ILE A 146 13.44 2.28 -13.69
C ILE A 146 14.22 3.39 -14.39
N GLY A 147 15.10 3.03 -15.32
CA GLY A 147 15.82 4.00 -16.16
C GLY A 147 15.45 3.87 -17.64
N LEU A 148 15.81 4.88 -18.43
CA LEU A 148 15.71 4.82 -19.90
C LEU A 148 16.91 4.15 -20.57
N THR A 149 18.01 3.93 -19.86
CA THR A 149 19.26 3.36 -20.39
C THR A 149 19.84 2.36 -19.39
N ALA A 150 20.53 1.34 -19.92
CA ALA A 150 21.23 0.34 -19.11
C ALA A 150 22.55 0.89 -18.56
N ASP A 151 23.06 0.23 -17.52
CA ASP A 151 24.32 0.51 -16.83
C ASP A 151 24.44 1.94 -16.26
N CYS A 152 23.31 2.61 -15.99
CA CYS A 152 23.29 3.94 -15.37
C CYS A 152 23.19 3.86 -13.84
N SER A 153 23.83 4.80 -13.15
CA SER A 153 23.72 4.92 -11.70
C SER A 153 22.81 6.08 -11.31
N VAL A 154 22.00 5.86 -10.28
CA VAL A 154 21.12 6.88 -9.72
C VAL A 154 21.18 6.82 -8.20
N LYS A 155 21.28 7.99 -7.55
CA LYS A 155 21.32 8.10 -6.10
C LYS A 155 20.22 9.01 -5.59
N TYR A 156 19.52 8.55 -4.56
CA TYR A 156 18.48 9.30 -3.87
C TYR A 156 18.82 9.44 -2.39
N GLU A 157 18.77 10.66 -1.87
CA GLU A 157 18.62 10.88 -0.43
C GLU A 157 17.14 10.92 -0.06
N ILE A 158 16.81 10.29 1.07
CA ILE A 158 15.45 10.20 1.57
C ILE A 158 15.35 10.91 2.90
N TYR A 159 14.38 11.82 3.00
CA TYR A 159 14.02 12.51 4.23
C TYR A 159 12.55 12.24 4.57
N LEU A 160 12.26 12.11 5.86
CA LEU A 160 10.93 11.79 6.38
C LEU A 160 10.43 12.91 7.29
N GLY A 161 9.12 13.20 7.22
CA GLY A 161 8.50 14.21 8.06
C GLY A 161 7.07 13.88 8.46
N THR A 162 6.58 14.54 9.50
CA THR A 162 5.21 14.41 10.00
C THR A 162 4.61 15.81 10.12
N LEU A 163 3.65 16.15 9.25
CA LEU A 163 2.96 17.45 9.28
C LEU A 163 1.91 17.54 10.41
N GLY A 164 1.70 16.45 11.14
CA GLY A 164 0.78 16.38 12.24
C GLY A 164 -0.67 16.20 11.78
N ARG A 165 -1.54 15.81 12.72
CA ARG A 165 -2.88 15.29 12.38
C ARG A 165 -3.79 16.29 11.65
N ASN A 166 -3.56 17.59 11.82
CA ASN A 166 -4.43 18.69 11.41
C ASN A 166 -3.88 19.56 10.26
N ASN A 167 -2.65 19.32 9.78
CA ASN A 167 -2.01 20.15 8.76
C ASN A 167 -1.45 19.29 7.62
N ARG A 168 -2.28 18.39 7.11
CA ARG A 168 -1.91 17.36 6.11
C ARG A 168 -1.91 17.86 4.67
N ASP A 169 -2.08 19.16 4.49
CA ASP A 169 -2.03 19.73 3.16
C ASP A 169 -0.56 20.01 2.86
N ALA A 170 0.02 19.20 1.98
CA ALA A 170 1.36 19.42 1.45
C ALA A 170 1.50 20.86 0.90
N ASP A 171 0.41 21.44 0.40
CA ASP A 171 0.45 22.80 -0.13
C ASP A 171 0.29 23.88 0.95
N SER A 172 0.02 23.51 2.21
CA SER A 172 -0.10 24.45 3.33
C SER A 172 1.20 25.25 3.48
N THR A 173 1.07 26.57 3.50
CA THR A 173 2.16 27.52 3.77
C THR A 173 2.39 27.75 5.26
N THR A 174 1.58 27.10 6.11
CA THR A 174 1.65 27.22 7.57
C THR A 174 2.08 25.94 8.25
N ALA A 175 2.19 24.84 7.50
CA ALA A 175 2.67 23.56 8.00
C ALA A 175 4.18 23.51 7.96
N ASP A 176 4.85 23.46 9.11
CA ASP A 176 6.28 23.17 9.11
C ASP A 176 6.57 21.99 10.02
N CYS A 177 7.51 21.16 9.58
CA CYS A 177 8.02 20.04 10.34
C CYS A 177 9.50 19.86 10.05
N GLU A 178 10.23 19.33 11.03
CA GLU A 178 11.60 18.91 10.86
C GLU A 178 11.64 17.62 10.02
N LEU A 179 12.57 17.57 9.08
CA LEU A 179 12.79 16.45 8.20
C LEU A 179 13.95 15.60 8.72
N ALA A 180 13.65 14.38 9.12
CA ALA A 180 14.65 13.42 9.55
C ALA A 180 15.33 12.80 8.32
N TYR A 181 16.66 12.91 8.22
CA TYR A 181 17.42 12.18 7.21
C TYR A 181 17.32 10.68 7.48
N ALA A 182 16.77 9.94 6.53
CA ALA A 182 16.47 8.54 6.71
C ALA A 182 17.58 7.65 6.12
N GLY A 183 18.22 8.10 5.04
CA GLY A 183 19.32 7.38 4.40
C GLY A 183 19.40 7.64 2.90
N GLN A 184 20.32 6.94 2.24
CA GLN A 184 20.59 7.02 0.81
C GLN A 184 20.29 5.68 0.12
N LEU A 185 19.65 5.77 -1.05
CA LEU A 185 19.43 4.67 -1.99
C LEU A 185 20.34 4.89 -3.20
N ALA A 186 21.23 3.94 -3.50
CA ALA A 186 22.01 3.94 -4.74
C ALA A 186 21.57 2.76 -5.61
N PHE A 187 20.92 3.06 -6.74
CA PHE A 187 20.49 2.07 -7.72
C PHE A 187 21.48 2.03 -8.89
N THR A 188 21.76 0.82 -9.36
CA THR A 188 22.37 0.60 -10.68
C THR A 188 21.26 0.05 -11.56
N ILE A 189 20.94 0.76 -12.64
CA ILE A 189 20.00 0.31 -13.65
C ILE A 189 20.75 -0.61 -14.59
N GLY A 190 20.29 -1.85 -14.70
CA GLY A 190 20.87 -2.82 -15.62
C GLY A 190 19.82 -3.31 -16.60
N THR A 191 20.31 -4.05 -17.59
CA THR A 191 19.41 -4.78 -18.49
C THR A 191 18.76 -5.92 -17.75
N GLN A 192 17.44 -5.84 -17.60
CA GLN A 192 16.68 -6.93 -17.03
C GLN A 192 16.70 -8.11 -18.01
N ALA A 193 17.03 -9.30 -17.52
CA ALA A 193 16.89 -10.56 -18.25
C ALA A 193 15.40 -10.99 -18.43
N SER A 194 14.52 -10.07 -18.79
CA SER A 194 13.13 -10.38 -19.14
C SER A 194 13.05 -10.83 -20.59
N THR A 195 12.52 -12.03 -20.82
CA THR A 195 12.35 -12.60 -22.16
C THR A 195 11.22 -11.96 -22.97
N THR A 196 10.47 -11.02 -22.37
CA THR A 196 9.21 -10.53 -22.94
C THR A 196 9.22 -9.05 -23.29
N THR A 197 10.12 -8.23 -22.73
CA THR A 197 10.30 -6.81 -23.15
C THR A 197 11.55 -6.18 -22.51
N GLY A 198 12.24 -5.30 -23.26
CA GLY A 198 13.45 -4.56 -22.84
C GLY A 198 13.15 -3.34 -21.98
N TYR A 199 12.74 -3.58 -20.73
CA TYR A 199 12.72 -2.53 -19.71
C TYR A 199 14.03 -2.55 -18.93
N GLU A 200 14.63 -1.37 -18.73
CA GLU A 200 15.85 -1.20 -17.93
C GLU A 200 15.44 -0.92 -16.48
N LEU A 201 15.63 -1.93 -15.62
CA LEU A 201 15.22 -1.95 -14.22
C LEU A 201 16.46 -2.12 -13.35
N ALA A 202 16.42 -1.59 -12.12
CA ALA A 202 17.56 -1.73 -11.22
C ALA A 202 17.93 -3.21 -10.97
N ASP A 203 19.18 -3.57 -11.25
CA ASP A 203 19.73 -4.90 -11.01
C ASP A 203 20.38 -4.98 -9.62
N ALA A 204 20.91 -3.86 -9.14
CA ALA A 204 21.47 -3.70 -7.80
C ALA A 204 20.91 -2.46 -7.09
N VAL A 205 20.77 -2.59 -5.77
CA VAL A 205 20.55 -1.46 -4.86
C VAL A 205 21.46 -1.57 -3.65
N THR A 206 22.10 -0.46 -3.31
CA THR A 206 22.84 -0.29 -2.05
C THR A 206 22.10 0.71 -1.18
N ILE A 207 22.05 0.43 0.12
CA ILE A 207 21.41 1.28 1.11
C ILE A 207 22.48 1.76 2.09
N THR A 208 22.46 3.05 2.39
CA THR A 208 23.17 3.63 3.52
C THR A 208 22.14 4.25 4.45
N SER A 209 21.80 3.55 5.54
CA SER A 209 20.85 4.04 6.54
C SER A 209 21.49 5.09 7.44
N SER A 210 20.70 6.06 7.91
CA SER A 210 21.10 6.95 9.00
C SER A 210 20.92 6.29 10.36
N ASP A 211 21.60 6.82 11.38
CA ASP A 211 21.52 6.32 12.77
C ASP A 211 20.13 6.52 13.41
N TRP A 212 19.23 7.27 12.75
CA TRP A 212 17.94 7.68 13.30
C TRP A 212 16.75 6.82 12.86
N VAL A 213 16.91 5.87 11.92
CA VAL A 213 15.78 5.08 11.37
C VAL A 213 15.87 3.58 11.73
N PRO A 214 14.79 2.94 12.25
CA PRO A 214 14.88 1.65 12.93
C PRO A 214 15.29 0.42 12.10
N SER A 215 15.17 0.43 10.77
CA SER A 215 15.79 -0.58 9.90
C SER A 215 15.53 -0.27 8.43
N TRP A 216 16.55 -0.44 7.60
CA TRP A 216 16.39 -0.51 6.14
C TRP A 216 16.86 -1.89 5.67
N GLY A 217 16.11 -2.50 4.77
CA GLY A 217 16.46 -3.79 4.17
C GLY A 217 16.64 -3.65 2.66
N SER A 218 17.75 -4.10 2.11
CA SER A 218 17.90 -4.26 0.66
C SER A 218 17.73 -5.72 0.26
N LYS A 219 17.22 -5.92 -0.95
CA LYS A 219 17.25 -7.21 -1.63
C LYS A 219 17.71 -6.99 -3.06
N THR A 220 18.97 -7.31 -3.30
CA THR A 220 19.56 -7.44 -4.64
C THR A 220 19.50 -8.92 -5.04
N PRO A 221 18.57 -9.34 -5.90
CA PRO A 221 18.41 -10.74 -6.23
C PRO A 221 19.37 -11.18 -7.34
N GLY A 222 19.77 -12.46 -7.35
CA GLY A 222 20.31 -13.09 -8.56
C GLY A 222 19.19 -13.59 -9.48
N GLY A 223 19.33 -13.41 -10.80
CA GLY A 223 18.42 -13.93 -11.83
C GLY A 223 17.34 -12.94 -12.31
N ASN A 224 16.19 -13.43 -12.78
CA ASN A 224 15.10 -12.62 -13.39
C ASN A 224 14.27 -11.80 -12.38
N ARG A 225 14.92 -11.16 -11.42
CA ARG A 225 14.27 -10.36 -10.37
C ARG A 225 14.89 -8.96 -10.36
N VAL A 226 14.20 -8.01 -9.73
CA VAL A 226 14.60 -6.60 -9.66
C VAL A 226 15.10 -6.29 -8.26
N ALA A 227 16.10 -5.40 -8.16
CA ALA A 227 16.55 -4.88 -6.89
C ALA A 227 15.43 -4.11 -6.17
N GLU A 228 15.29 -4.33 -4.87
CA GLU A 228 14.29 -3.67 -4.03
C GLU A 228 14.93 -3.16 -2.75
N ALA A 229 14.52 -1.96 -2.32
CA ALA A 229 14.84 -1.43 -1.00
C ALA A 229 13.55 -1.30 -0.18
N GLY A 230 13.58 -1.69 1.08
CA GLY A 230 12.48 -1.54 2.03
C GLY A 230 12.84 -0.57 3.14
N LEU A 231 11.92 0.34 3.44
CA LEU A 231 12.04 1.39 4.44
C LEU A 231 10.84 1.36 5.38
N ASP A 232 11.09 1.34 6.68
CA ASP A 232 10.07 1.65 7.69
C ASP A 232 9.86 3.17 7.76
N LEU A 233 8.61 3.62 7.62
CA LEU A 233 8.27 5.04 7.62
C LEU A 233 8.11 5.61 9.03
N GLY A 234 8.02 4.77 10.06
CA GLY A 234 7.87 5.23 11.44
C GLY A 234 6.63 6.09 11.69
N GLY A 235 5.63 6.05 10.79
CA GLY A 235 4.45 6.90 10.83
C GLY A 235 4.61 8.28 10.17
N ALA A 236 5.61 8.48 9.31
CA ALA A 236 5.76 9.68 8.50
C ALA A 236 4.51 9.95 7.63
N ASP A 237 4.15 11.23 7.49
CA ASP A 237 3.07 11.66 6.59
C ASP A 237 3.64 12.10 5.21
N ILE A 238 4.94 12.41 5.14
CA ILE A 238 5.61 12.86 3.91
C ILE A 238 6.97 12.17 3.73
N ILE A 239 7.34 11.94 2.47
CA ILE A 239 8.67 11.54 2.04
C ILE A 239 9.19 12.64 1.11
N VAL A 240 10.39 13.12 1.36
CA VAL A 240 11.14 13.99 0.42
C VAL A 240 12.26 13.16 -0.19
N THR A 241 12.34 13.16 -1.51
CA THR A 241 13.38 12.45 -2.26
C THR A 241 14.20 13.44 -3.07
N LEU A 242 15.52 13.37 -2.90
CA LEU A 242 16.48 14.21 -3.62
C LEU A 242 17.34 13.30 -4.48
N ALA A 243 17.21 13.40 -5.79
CA ALA A 243 18.14 12.75 -6.69
C ALA A 243 19.47 13.52 -6.65
N THR A 244 20.52 12.95 -6.07
CA THR A 244 21.83 13.63 -5.97
C THR A 244 22.77 13.20 -7.10
N THR A 245 22.35 12.23 -7.91
CA THR A 245 23.02 11.78 -9.12
C THR A 245 21.98 11.09 -10.01
N ALA A 246 21.85 11.50 -11.26
CA ALA A 246 21.07 10.79 -12.28
C ALA A 246 21.84 10.71 -13.62
N ASP A 247 22.46 9.56 -13.89
CA ASP A 247 23.19 9.34 -15.15
C ASP A 247 22.25 9.07 -16.34
N CYS A 248 20.95 8.91 -16.08
CA CYS A 248 19.91 8.62 -17.06
C CYS A 248 18.57 9.16 -16.56
N ASP A 249 17.65 9.43 -17.48
CA ASP A 249 16.27 9.71 -17.08
C ASP A 249 15.67 8.48 -16.40
N CYS A 250 15.08 8.69 -15.24
CA CYS A 250 14.66 7.60 -14.38
C CYS A 250 13.43 7.94 -13.54
N LYS A 251 12.82 6.90 -12.97
CA LYS A 251 11.71 7.02 -12.02
C LYS A 251 11.95 6.17 -10.80
N LEU A 252 11.79 6.78 -9.64
CA LEU A 252 11.69 6.06 -8.39
C LEU A 252 10.25 5.63 -8.16
N LEU A 253 10.03 4.33 -8.03
CA LEU A 253 8.74 3.74 -7.75
C LEU A 253 8.62 3.34 -6.30
N GLY A 254 7.46 3.63 -5.70
CA GLY A 254 7.11 3.26 -4.33
C GLY A 254 5.93 2.31 -4.26
N LYS A 255 5.93 1.46 -3.24
CA LYS A 255 4.80 0.61 -2.86
C LYS A 255 4.73 0.45 -1.36
N GLY A 256 3.64 0.88 -0.74
CA GLY A 256 3.41 0.68 0.69
C GLY A 256 2.92 -0.71 1.06
N TYR A 257 3.01 -1.02 2.36
CA TYR A 257 2.41 -2.18 3.00
C TYR A 257 2.26 -1.98 4.52
#